data_AF-A0A517I5G1-F1
#
_entry.id   AF-A0A517I5G1-F1
#
_cell.length_a   1.000
_cell.length_b   1.000
_cell.length_c   1.000
_cell.angle_alpha   90.00
_cell.angle_beta   90.00
_cell.angle_gamma   90.00
#
_symmetry.space_group_name_H-M   'P 1'
#
loop_
_entity.id
_entity.type
_entity.pdbx_description
1 polymer ?
#
loop_
_entity_poly.entity_id
_entity_poly.type
_entity_poly.pdbx_seq_one_letter_code
_entity_poly.pdbx_strand_id
1 'polypeptide(L)' 'MHPGTSPKSKSKIWGARIEESRNHLDLETSIEQLRQQMIELAGKHGLSSDVVLGVSQQLDKYIMMAQNTHKADSIW' A
#
# COMPACT_ATOMS: atom_id res chain seq x y z
N MET A 1 -25.99 21.12 -43.52
CA MET A 1 -24.52 21.01 -43.62
C MET A 1 -23.95 21.24 -42.24
N HIS A 2 -23.31 20.23 -41.63
CA HIS A 2 -22.64 20.36 -40.34
C HIS A 2 -21.16 20.68 -40.58
N PRO A 3 -20.56 21.59 -39.79
CA PRO A 3 -19.18 21.39 -39.34
C PRO A 3 -19.13 21.36 -37.81
N GLY A 4 -18.44 20.34 -37.32
CA GLY A 4 -18.46 19.90 -35.93
C GLY A 4 -17.86 20.89 -34.95
N THR A 5 -18.55 21.06 -33.83
CA THR A 5 -17.97 21.55 -32.59
C THR A 5 -17.46 20.35 -31.80
N SER A 6 -16.13 20.30 -31.59
CA SER A 6 -15.49 19.42 -30.59
C SER A 6 -16.16 19.60 -29.23
N PRO A 7 -16.34 18.50 -28.46
CA PRO A 7 -15.64 18.47 -27.18
C PRO A 7 -15.30 17.04 -26.70
N LYS A 8 -14.03 16.78 -26.36
CA LYS A 8 -13.68 15.75 -25.36
C LYS A 8 -12.24 16.00 -24.91
N SER A 9 -12.06 16.87 -23.92
CA SER A 9 -12.03 16.50 -22.50
C SER A 9 -10.87 15.57 -22.16
N LYS A 10 -9.93 16.16 -21.41
CA LYS A 10 -8.76 15.59 -20.72
C LYS A 10 -9.02 14.20 -20.10
N SER A 11 -7.99 13.36 -20.06
CA SER A 11 -7.31 12.92 -18.80
C SER A 11 -6.23 11.86 -19.10
N LYS A 12 -4.95 12.11 -18.76
CA LYS A 12 -4.32 11.72 -17.47
C LYS A 12 -4.49 10.23 -17.12
N ILE A 13 -4.03 9.30 -17.96
CA ILE A 13 -4.04 7.86 -17.64
C ILE A 13 -2.65 7.33 -17.28
N TRP A 14 -1.57 8.03 -17.66
CA TRP A 14 -0.20 7.55 -17.44
C TRP A 14 0.40 7.89 -16.07
N GLY A 15 -0.17 8.85 -15.33
CA GLY A 15 0.32 9.23 -14.01
C GLY A 15 -0.05 8.24 -12.90
N ALA A 16 -1.29 7.74 -12.92
CA ALA A 16 -1.83 6.89 -11.85
C ALA A 16 -1.10 5.54 -11.74
N ARG A 17 -0.78 4.91 -12.87
CA ARG A 17 -0.15 3.57 -12.90
C ARG A 17 1.29 3.56 -12.35
N ILE A 18 2.05 4.63 -12.58
CA ILE A 18 3.43 4.76 -12.09
C ILE A 18 3.45 5.09 -10.60
N GLU A 19 2.46 5.88 -10.14
CA GLU A 19 2.31 6.25 -8.73
C GLU A 19 1.84 5.06 -7.88
N GLU A 20 0.88 4.27 -8.36
CA GLU A 20 0.44 3.02 -7.70
C GLU A 20 1.58 2.00 -7.57
N SER A 21 2.39 1.83 -8.62
CA SER A 21 3.53 0.91 -8.59
C SER A 21 4.60 1.34 -7.57
N ARG A 22 4.84 2.66 -7.42
CA ARG A 22 5.75 3.21 -6.41
C ARG A 22 5.18 3.07 -4.99
N ASN A 23 3.91 3.39 -4.81
CA ASN A 23 3.23 3.27 -3.52
C ASN A 23 3.16 1.81 -3.06
N HIS A 24 2.98 0.88 -3.99
CA HIS A 24 3.02 -0.55 -3.70
C HIS A 24 4.40 -1.01 -3.23
N LEU A 25 5.48 -0.58 -3.91
CA LEU A 25 6.86 -0.92 -3.52
C LEU A 25 7.22 -0.34 -2.14
N ASP A 26 6.77 0.88 -1.85
CA ASP A 26 6.95 1.55 -0.55
C ASP A 26 6.19 0.82 0.59
N LEU A 27 4.99 0.33 0.27
CA LEU A 27 4.16 -0.44 1.18
C LEU A 27 4.80 -1.80 1.53
N GLU A 28 5.25 -2.55 0.53
CA GLU A 28 5.95 -3.84 0.73
C GLU A 28 7.25 -3.65 1.51
N THR A 29 8.00 -2.57 1.23
CA THR A 29 9.21 -2.22 1.98
C THR A 29 8.89 -1.92 3.45
N SER A 30 7.82 -1.16 3.70
CA SER A 30 7.36 -0.83 5.05
C SER A 30 6.91 -2.08 5.83
N ILE A 31 6.23 -3.03 5.18
CA ILE A 31 5.84 -4.32 5.77
C ILE A 31 7.08 -5.10 6.20
N GLU A 32 8.08 -5.24 5.34
CA GLU A 32 9.28 -6.01 5.68
C GLU A 32 10.11 -5.34 6.78
N GLN A 33 10.21 -4.01 6.78
CA GLN A 33 10.85 -3.27 7.87
C GLN A 33 10.15 -3.49 9.22
N LEU A 34 8.82 -3.50 9.24
CA LEU A 34 8.03 -3.77 10.44
C LEU A 34 8.20 -5.24 10.90
N ARG A 35 8.29 -6.19 9.98
CA ARG A 35 8.59 -7.61 10.30
C ARG A 35 9.95 -7.75 10.97
N GLN A 36 10.98 -7.10 10.44
CA GLN A 36 12.32 -7.13 11.05
C GLN A 36 12.35 -6.50 12.45
N GLN A 37 11.70 -5.35 12.62
CA GLN A 37 11.55 -4.72 13.94
C GLN A 37 10.80 -5.63 14.92
N MET A 38 9.74 -6.30 14.48
CA MET A 38 9.00 -7.24 15.31
C MET A 38 9.86 -8.41 15.78
N ILE A 39 10.66 -8.99 14.88
CA ILE A 39 11.59 -10.10 15.21
C ILE A 39 12.64 -9.63 16.22
N GLU A 40 13.24 -8.46 15.99
CA GLU A 40 14.27 -7.92 16.87
C GLU A 40 13.71 -7.60 18.28
N LEU A 41 12.57 -6.92 18.33
CA LEU A 41 11.93 -6.54 19.59
C LEU A 41 11.40 -7.76 20.34
N ALA A 42 10.86 -8.77 19.64
CA ALA A 42 10.44 -10.02 20.24
C ALA A 42 11.63 -10.80 20.83
N GLY A 43 12.78 -10.79 20.14
CA GLY A 43 14.01 -11.40 20.64
C GLY A 43 14.58 -10.70 21.89
N LYS A 44 14.35 -9.38 22.03
CA LYS A 44 14.85 -8.57 23.16
C LYS A 44 13.87 -8.51 24.34
N HIS A 45 12.59 -8.37 24.08
CA HIS A 45 11.57 -8.05 25.09
C HIS A 45 10.50 -9.15 25.25
N GLY A 46 10.50 -10.15 24.38
CA GLY A 46 9.43 -11.15 24.31
C GLY A 46 8.20 -10.65 23.54
N LEU A 47 7.44 -11.59 22.99
CA LEU A 47 6.27 -11.31 22.14
C LEU A 47 5.12 -10.60 22.89
N SER A 48 5.08 -10.70 24.21
CA SER A 48 4.05 -10.09 25.05
C SER A 48 4.35 -8.65 25.46
N SER A 49 5.49 -8.09 25.05
CA SER A 49 5.85 -6.71 25.34
C SER A 49 4.91 -5.74 24.60
N ASP A 50 4.46 -4.69 25.28
CA ASP A 50 3.57 -3.65 24.72
C ASP A 50 4.15 -3.03 23.43
N VAL A 51 5.48 -2.89 23.38
CA VAL A 51 6.20 -2.40 22.19
C VAL A 51 6.08 -3.37 21.02
N VAL A 52 6.15 -4.69 21.26
CA VAL A 52 6.00 -5.72 20.21
C VAL A 52 4.55 -5.82 19.75
N LEU A 53 3.59 -5.66 20.68
CA LEU A 53 2.17 -5.60 20.35
C LEU A 53 1.83 -4.40 19.46
N GLY A 54 2.39 -3.22 19.76
CA GLY A 54 2.21 -2.02 18.93
C GLY A 54 2.73 -2.21 17.51
N VAL A 55 3.94 -2.77 17.37
CA VAL A 55 4.52 -3.09 16.05
C VAL A 55 3.70 -4.15 15.31
N SER A 56 3.18 -5.16 16.01
CA SER A 56 2.32 -6.19 15.41
C SER A 56 1.01 -5.61 14.85
N GLN A 57 0.37 -4.69 15.58
CA GLN A 57 -0.86 -4.03 15.13
C GLN A 57 -0.60 -3.15 13.91
N GLN A 58 0.54 -2.44 13.90
CA GLN A 58 0.93 -1.64 12.76
C GLN A 58 1.18 -2.54 11.53
N LEU A 59 1.94 -3.62 11.68
CA LEU A 59 2.17 -4.59 10.61
C LEU A 59 0.87 -5.15 10.04
N ASP A 60 -0.09 -5.54 10.89
CA ASP A 60 -1.40 -6.05 10.47
C ASP A 60 -2.17 -5.02 9.62
N LYS A 61 -2.15 -3.74 10.03
CA LYS A 61 -2.72 -2.64 9.25
C LYS A 61 -2.08 -2.51 7.86
N TYR A 62 -0.76 -2.57 7.77
CA TYR A 62 -0.05 -2.46 6.49
C TYR A 62 -0.31 -3.66 5.57
N ILE A 63 -0.40 -4.88 6.12
CA ILE A 63 -0.79 -6.08 5.37
C ILE A 63 -2.23 -5.96 4.85
N MET A 64 -3.18 -5.49 5.67
CA MET A 64 -4.55 -5.25 5.22
C MET A 64 -4.61 -4.21 4.09
N MET A 65 -3.81 -3.14 4.17
CA MET A 65 -3.73 -2.14 3.10
C MET A 65 -3.18 -2.76 1.80
N ALA A 66 -2.12 -3.58 1.88
CA ALA A 66 -1.55 -4.25 0.72
C ALA A 66 -2.56 -5.19 0.05
N GLN A 67 -3.28 -5.99 0.86
CA GLN A 67 -4.30 -6.90 0.37
C GLN A 67 -5.53 -6.19 -0.21
N ASN A 68 -5.93 -5.04 0.34
CA ASN A 68 -7.06 -4.26 -0.18
C ASN A 68 -6.72 -3.54 -1.50
N THR A 69 -5.47 -3.11 -1.70
CA THR A 69 -5.01 -2.57 -2.99
C THR A 69 -5.14 -3.63 -4.10
N HIS A 70 -4.85 -4.90 -3.82
CA HIS A 70 -4.99 -5.99 -4.79
C HIS A 70 -6.46 -6.32 -5.13
N LYS A 71 -7.40 -6.10 -4.21
CA LYS A 71 -8.84 -6.30 -4.45
C LYS A 71 -9.44 -5.17 -5.29
N ALA A 72 -8.90 -3.96 -5.22
CA ALA A 72 -9.32 -2.84 -6.05
C ALA A 72 -8.88 -3.02 -7.52
N ASP A 73 -7.73 -3.65 -7.77
CA ASP A 73 -7.22 -3.94 -9.12
C ASP A 73 -7.91 -5.16 -9.79
N SER A 74 -8.50 -6.07 -9.00
CA SER A 74 -9.17 -7.28 -9.52
C SER A 74 -10.65 -7.10 -9.90
N ILE A 75 -11.21 -5.89 -9.78
CA ILE A 75 -12.57 -5.56 -10.25
C ILE A 75 -12.47 -4.60 -11.44
N TRP A 76 -11.83 -5.02 -12.54
CA TRP A 76 -12.01 -4.46 -13.89
C TRP A 76 -11.80 -5.54 -14.94
#